data_AF-A0AAV8F312-F1
#
_entry.id   AF-A0AAV8F312-F1
#
_cell.length_a   1.000
_cell.length_b   1.000
_cell.length_c   1.000
_cell.angle_alpha   90.00
_cell.angle_beta   90.00
_cell.angle_gamma   90.00
#
_symmetry.space_group_name_H-M   'P 1'
#
loop_
_entity.id
_entity.type
_entity.pdbx_description
1 polymer ?
#
loop_
_entity_poly.entity_id
_entity_poly.type
_entity_poly.pdbx_seq_one_letter_code
_entity_poly.pdbx_strand_id
1 'polypeptide(L)'
;MDSAQNHKLPSPIHIVTSSTCAEFTHLLQSLRQSTVVGLDAEWKPRRSSQPDSSPFPPVTLLQIACQFQAEKSDEGPKSEVFLVDLLGVPLGDVYQPIKEMFESENIIKLGFRFKQDLVFLSHTFSTQGCEPGFDLVAPFLDITNIYFRLKSQNSAKRCSKDTKSLATVCEELLGISLSKELQCSDWSSRPLSEEQIQYAAADAFYLLEIFSVFQQNIVNKGECAASVSVGDDDHCRMMQSILTDFGDKIVLKESDKVPKNTNKKVKQRKSINGNKKENVEVCTEWQGPAPWELSVGGDGFPKFLCDVMIEGLAKHLRCVGIDAALPSSKKPEPRELLNQAYKEKRVLLTRDVNLLRYQYLAENQVYKVKSLLKNDQLVEVIETFKLSISEDQLMSRCTKCNGSFIQKPLTIEEAVEASKGFQVIPSCLFDKNLEFWKCTTCHQLYWEGTQYRHAVDKFVSICKLKD
;
A
#
# COMPACT_ATOMS: atom_id res chain seq x y z
N MET A 1 -21.92 -25.31 -13.55
CA MET A 1 -22.91 -24.76 -12.61
C MET A 1 -22.40 -25.08 -11.22
N ASP A 2 -22.56 -24.13 -10.31
CA ASP A 2 -22.24 -24.17 -8.87
C ASP A 2 -20.74 -24.16 -8.51
N SER A 3 -20.22 -23.26 -7.68
CA SER A 3 -20.83 -22.42 -6.65
C SER A 3 -20.35 -20.97 -6.78
N ALA A 4 -21.27 -20.02 -6.88
CA ALA A 4 -20.94 -18.65 -6.51
C ALA A 4 -20.78 -18.67 -4.98
N GLN A 5 -19.56 -18.94 -4.49
CA GLN A 5 -19.26 -18.72 -3.08
C GLN A 5 -19.56 -17.24 -2.82
N ASN A 6 -20.62 -17.01 -2.07
CA ASN A 6 -21.02 -15.67 -1.68
C ASN A 6 -20.02 -15.22 -0.63
N HIS A 7 -18.88 -14.67 -1.07
CA HIS A 7 -17.81 -14.14 -0.23
C HIS A 7 -18.24 -12.86 0.50
N LYS A 8 -19.45 -12.87 1.05
CA LYS A 8 -20.01 -11.74 1.78
C LYS A 8 -19.37 -11.70 3.15
N LEU A 9 -19.08 -10.49 3.62
CA LEU A 9 -18.66 -10.27 4.99
C LEU A 9 -19.62 -10.96 5.98
N PRO A 10 -19.08 -11.61 7.02
CA PRO A 10 -19.90 -12.22 8.05
C PRO A 10 -20.72 -11.14 8.77
N SER A 11 -21.91 -11.53 9.20
CA SER A 11 -22.81 -10.68 9.97
C SER A 11 -23.22 -11.41 11.25
N PRO A 12 -23.11 -10.77 12.43
CA PRO A 12 -22.66 -9.39 12.64
C PRO A 12 -21.12 -9.24 12.60
N ILE A 13 -20.65 -8.01 12.35
CA ILE A 13 -19.27 -7.59 12.65
C ILE A 13 -19.24 -7.14 14.11
N HIS A 14 -18.33 -7.70 14.92
CA HIS A 14 -18.26 -7.42 16.36
C HIS A 14 -17.31 -6.26 16.64
N ILE A 15 -17.77 -5.22 17.36
CA ILE A 15 -16.93 -4.08 17.73
C ILE A 15 -16.64 -4.17 19.23
N VAL A 16 -15.36 -4.26 19.57
CA VAL A 16 -14.91 -4.42 20.96
C VAL A 16 -14.46 -3.06 21.48
N THR A 17 -15.28 -2.43 22.32
CA THR A 17 -15.08 -1.03 22.78
C THR A 17 -14.60 -0.90 24.22
N SER A 18 -14.76 -1.94 25.05
CA SER A 18 -14.23 -1.99 26.42
C SER A 18 -13.94 -3.43 26.84
N SER A 19 -13.18 -3.63 27.92
CA SER A 19 -12.94 -4.98 28.49
C SER A 19 -14.14 -5.57 29.23
N THR A 20 -15.22 -4.79 29.40
CA THR A 20 -16.45 -5.21 30.09
C THR A 20 -17.61 -5.51 29.14
N CYS A 21 -17.47 -5.24 27.85
CA CYS A 21 -18.52 -5.50 26.88
C CYS A 21 -18.63 -6.99 26.52
N ALA A 22 -19.80 -7.41 26.05
CA ALA A 22 -20.04 -8.81 25.67
C ALA A 22 -19.12 -9.24 24.51
N GLU A 23 -18.83 -8.32 23.60
CA GLU A 23 -17.97 -8.53 22.44
C GLU A 23 -16.51 -8.80 22.86
N PHE A 24 -16.03 -8.24 23.97
CA PHE A 24 -14.69 -8.56 24.50
C PHE A 24 -14.64 -10.00 24.99
N THR A 25 -15.64 -10.44 25.76
CA THR A 25 -15.73 -11.84 26.20
C THR A 25 -15.86 -12.77 25.00
N HIS A 26 -16.65 -12.37 23.99
CA HIS A 26 -16.79 -13.12 22.74
C HIS A 26 -15.46 -13.23 21.99
N LEU A 27 -14.72 -12.12 21.85
CA LEU A 27 -13.38 -12.12 21.26
C LEU A 27 -12.47 -13.15 21.95
N LEU A 28 -12.40 -13.14 23.29
CA LEU A 28 -11.55 -14.08 24.02
C LEU A 28 -11.94 -15.55 23.78
N GLN A 29 -13.24 -15.84 23.70
CA GLN A 29 -13.73 -17.16 23.37
C GLN A 29 -13.35 -17.55 21.94
N SER A 30 -13.58 -16.66 20.98
CA SER A 30 -13.28 -16.89 19.56
C SER A 30 -11.77 -17.07 19.33
N LEU A 31 -10.91 -16.29 19.98
CA LEU A 31 -9.45 -16.47 19.89
C LEU A 31 -8.99 -17.85 20.37
N ARG A 32 -9.63 -18.41 21.41
CA ARG A 32 -9.29 -19.75 21.94
C ARG A 32 -9.74 -20.89 21.03
N GLN A 33 -10.81 -20.70 20.28
CA GLN A 33 -11.39 -21.72 19.41
C GLN A 33 -10.87 -21.63 17.96
N SER A 34 -10.23 -20.52 17.60
CA SER A 34 -9.74 -20.29 16.24
C SER A 34 -8.58 -21.22 15.89
N THR A 35 -8.56 -21.72 14.67
CA THR A 35 -7.42 -22.45 14.10
C THR A 35 -6.64 -21.56 13.11
N VAL A 36 -7.31 -20.58 12.51
CA VAL A 36 -6.72 -19.60 11.60
C VAL A 36 -7.27 -18.23 11.95
N VAL A 37 -6.41 -17.21 11.89
CA VAL A 37 -6.81 -15.81 12.06
C VAL A 37 -6.27 -14.92 10.95
N GLY A 38 -7.09 -14.03 10.43
CA GLY A 38 -6.69 -12.92 9.56
C GLY A 38 -6.44 -11.66 10.38
N LEU A 39 -5.32 -10.98 10.14
CA LEU A 39 -4.89 -9.81 10.89
C LEU A 39 -4.63 -8.61 9.98
N ASP A 40 -5.12 -7.46 10.41
CA ASP A 40 -4.77 -6.15 9.87
C ASP A 40 -4.76 -5.10 11.00
N ALA A 41 -4.27 -3.88 10.73
CA ALA A 41 -4.30 -2.79 11.70
C ALA A 41 -4.53 -1.44 11.03
N GLU A 42 -5.24 -0.53 11.73
CA GLU A 42 -5.49 0.82 11.21
C GLU A 42 -5.05 1.91 12.18
N TRP A 43 -4.52 3.01 11.61
CA TRP A 43 -4.03 4.17 12.34
C TRP A 43 -4.29 5.45 11.58
N LYS A 44 -4.39 6.57 12.31
CA LYS A 44 -4.51 7.90 11.69
C LYS A 44 -3.22 8.27 10.93
N PRO A 45 -3.29 8.59 9.63
CA PRO A 45 -2.12 9.07 8.89
C PRO A 45 -1.60 10.40 9.44
N ARG A 46 -0.29 10.49 9.69
CA ARG A 46 0.34 11.73 10.19
C ARG A 46 0.85 12.60 9.04
N ARG A 47 0.42 13.86 9.02
CA ARG A 47 0.91 14.91 8.11
C ARG A 47 1.98 15.70 8.88
N SER A 48 3.27 15.47 8.60
CA SER A 48 4.45 16.12 9.19
C SER A 48 4.88 15.67 10.61
N SER A 49 6.20 15.61 10.80
CA SER A 49 6.90 15.27 12.04
C SER A 49 6.91 16.46 13.00
N GLN A 50 5.97 16.45 13.95
CA GLN A 50 6.09 17.28 15.16
C GLN A 50 7.26 16.74 16.00
N PRO A 51 8.18 17.61 16.47
CA PRO A 51 9.40 17.19 17.17
C PRO A 51 9.15 16.39 18.46
N ASP A 52 7.99 16.58 19.11
CA ASP A 52 7.60 15.88 20.34
C ASP A 52 6.66 14.67 20.10
N SER A 53 6.46 14.27 18.84
CA SER A 53 5.54 13.17 18.53
C SER A 53 6.22 11.80 18.56
N SER A 54 5.50 10.79 19.10
CA SER A 54 5.92 9.38 19.09
C SER A 54 6.48 8.96 17.72
N PRO A 55 7.56 8.16 17.67
CA PRO A 55 8.25 7.81 16.44
C PRO A 55 7.39 7.02 15.43
N PHE A 56 6.37 6.33 15.91
CA PHE A 56 5.40 5.61 15.12
C PHE A 56 3.98 6.14 15.43
N PRO A 57 3.06 6.14 14.44
CA PRO A 57 1.67 6.44 14.71
C PRO A 57 1.07 5.35 15.61
N PRO A 58 0.26 5.71 16.64
CA PRO A 58 -0.42 4.73 17.45
C PRO A 58 -1.47 4.02 16.59
N VAL A 59 -1.56 2.71 16.74
CA VAL A 59 -2.62 1.91 16.16
C VAL A 59 -3.89 2.18 16.94
N THR A 60 -4.96 2.51 16.22
CA THR A 60 -6.25 2.89 16.82
C THR A 60 -7.30 1.81 16.68
N LEU A 61 -7.12 0.87 15.75
CA LEU A 61 -8.02 -0.25 15.52
C LEU A 61 -7.20 -1.48 15.11
N LEU A 62 -7.50 -2.63 15.70
CA LEU A 62 -6.93 -3.92 15.33
C LEU A 62 -8.05 -4.81 14.79
N GLN A 63 -7.88 -5.35 13.59
CA GLN A 63 -8.85 -6.23 12.95
C GLN A 63 -8.42 -7.68 13.11
N ILE A 64 -9.35 -8.51 13.58
CA ILE A 64 -9.13 -9.94 13.79
C ILE A 64 -10.29 -10.70 13.18
N ALA A 65 -10.03 -11.42 12.09
CA ALA A 65 -10.97 -12.37 11.52
C ALA A 65 -10.63 -13.77 12.04
N CYS A 66 -11.54 -14.39 12.77
CA CYS A 66 -11.39 -15.71 13.38
C CYS A 66 -12.05 -16.77 12.50
N GLN A 67 -11.38 -17.88 12.24
CA GLN A 67 -11.95 -19.05 11.57
C GLN A 67 -11.89 -20.28 12.49
N PHE A 68 -13.01 -21.00 12.56
CA PHE A 68 -13.19 -22.19 13.40
C PHE A 68 -13.40 -23.43 12.54
N GLN A 69 -13.06 -24.59 13.09
CA GLN A 69 -13.53 -25.86 12.54
C GLN A 69 -15.03 -26.01 12.79
N ALA A 70 -15.74 -26.59 11.83
CA ALA A 70 -17.17 -26.83 11.96
C ALA A 70 -17.46 -27.90 13.01
N GLU A 71 -18.42 -27.66 13.91
CA GLU A 71 -18.84 -28.63 14.93
C GLU A 71 -19.59 -29.84 14.33
N LYS A 72 -20.05 -29.73 13.08
CA LYS A 72 -20.78 -30.77 12.35
C LYS A 72 -20.20 -30.94 10.94
N SER A 73 -20.09 -32.17 10.48
CA SER A 73 -19.48 -32.54 9.19
C SER A 73 -20.13 -31.92 7.95
N ASP A 74 -21.37 -31.44 8.05
CA ASP A 74 -22.14 -30.88 6.93
C ASP A 74 -22.10 -29.33 6.85
N GLU A 75 -21.51 -28.65 7.84
CA GLU A 75 -21.36 -27.19 7.84
C GLU A 75 -19.92 -26.79 7.46
N GLY A 76 -19.78 -25.76 6.61
CA GLY A 76 -18.47 -25.21 6.24
C GLY A 76 -17.79 -24.48 7.40
N PRO A 77 -16.50 -24.10 7.26
CA PRO A 77 -15.79 -23.36 8.31
C PRO A 77 -16.52 -22.04 8.60
N LYS A 78 -16.85 -21.82 9.88
CA LYS A 78 -17.48 -20.58 10.35
C LYS A 78 -16.40 -19.51 10.54
N SER A 79 -16.73 -18.27 10.19
CA SER A 79 -15.83 -17.12 10.40
C SER A 79 -16.54 -15.99 11.14
N GLU A 80 -15.81 -15.31 12.01
CA GLU A 80 -16.26 -14.14 12.78
C GLU A 80 -15.23 -13.02 12.65
N VAL A 81 -15.67 -11.76 12.66
CA VAL A 81 -14.78 -10.61 12.53
C VAL A 81 -14.94 -9.67 13.70
N PHE A 82 -13.81 -9.32 14.32
CA PHE A 82 -13.72 -8.42 15.45
C PHE A 82 -12.92 -7.18 15.07
N LEU A 83 -13.47 -6.01 15.39
CA LEU A 83 -12.82 -4.72 15.31
C LEU A 83 -12.52 -4.26 16.74
N VAL A 84 -11.26 -4.37 17.15
CA VAL A 84 -10.83 -4.04 18.51
C VAL A 84 -10.43 -2.57 18.59
N ASP A 85 -11.25 -1.78 19.28
CA ASP A 85 -11.00 -0.37 19.51
C ASP A 85 -9.90 -0.18 20.56
N LEU A 86 -8.67 0.01 20.09
CA LEU A 86 -7.50 0.22 20.95
C LEU A 86 -7.48 1.59 21.65
N LEU A 87 -8.41 2.49 21.32
CA LEU A 87 -8.62 3.74 22.06
C LEU A 87 -9.62 3.57 23.22
N GLY A 88 -10.55 2.62 23.09
CA GLY A 88 -11.58 2.35 24.09
C GLY A 88 -11.21 1.26 25.09
N VAL A 89 -10.56 0.18 24.62
CA VAL A 89 -10.17 -0.96 25.45
C VAL A 89 -8.86 -0.66 26.19
N PRO A 90 -8.78 -0.84 27.52
CA PRO A 90 -7.52 -0.76 28.24
C PRO A 90 -6.51 -1.77 27.68
N LEU A 91 -5.36 -1.28 27.20
CA LEU A 91 -4.41 -2.14 26.48
C LEU A 91 -3.89 -3.31 27.33
N GLY A 92 -3.76 -3.13 28.64
CA GLY A 92 -3.36 -4.21 29.55
C GLY A 92 -4.32 -5.41 29.54
N ASP A 93 -5.62 -5.18 29.32
CA ASP A 93 -6.64 -6.23 29.33
C ASP A 93 -6.59 -7.08 28.05
N VAL A 94 -6.20 -6.47 26.93
CA VAL A 94 -6.17 -7.14 25.61
C VAL A 94 -4.76 -7.58 25.19
N TYR A 95 -3.71 -7.05 25.81
CA TYR A 95 -2.32 -7.35 25.49
C TYR A 95 -2.00 -8.84 25.59
N GLN A 96 -2.31 -9.45 26.74
CA GLN A 96 -1.97 -10.85 26.99
C GLN A 96 -2.74 -11.81 26.05
N PRO A 97 -4.06 -11.67 25.84
CA PRO A 97 -4.78 -12.47 24.84
C PRO A 97 -4.25 -12.35 23.42
N ILE A 98 -3.92 -11.13 22.95
CA ILE A 98 -3.35 -10.94 21.61
C ILE A 98 -1.97 -11.58 21.51
N LYS A 99 -1.13 -11.42 22.55
CA LYS A 99 0.22 -12.00 22.59
C LYS A 99 0.16 -13.52 22.53
N GLU A 100 -0.70 -14.14 23.33
CA GLU A 100 -0.93 -15.59 23.32
C GLU A 100 -1.37 -16.06 21.93
N MET A 101 -2.26 -15.33 21.25
CA MET A 101 -2.64 -15.67 19.88
C MET A 101 -1.48 -15.53 18.89
N PHE A 102 -0.71 -14.44 18.95
CA PHE A 102 0.45 -14.22 18.07
C PHE A 102 1.51 -15.32 18.21
N GLU A 103 1.73 -15.83 19.41
CA GLU A 103 2.75 -16.84 19.71
C GLU A 103 2.22 -18.29 19.69
N SER A 104 0.90 -18.49 19.64
CA SER A 104 0.29 -19.82 19.65
C SER A 104 0.65 -20.64 18.40
N GLU A 105 1.30 -21.79 18.59
CA GLU A 105 1.64 -22.72 17.51
C GLU A 105 0.40 -23.39 16.87
N ASN A 106 -0.74 -23.38 17.57
CA ASN A 106 -2.00 -23.98 17.12
C ASN A 106 -2.85 -23.04 16.25
N ILE A 107 -2.49 -21.75 16.19
CA ILE A 107 -3.22 -20.74 15.44
C ILE A 107 -2.34 -20.25 14.29
N ILE A 108 -2.81 -20.43 13.05
CA ILE A 108 -2.14 -19.87 11.88
C ILE A 108 -2.52 -18.40 11.75
N LYS A 109 -1.52 -17.51 11.71
CA LYS A 109 -1.72 -16.07 11.52
C LYS A 109 -1.56 -15.71 10.06
N LEU A 110 -2.58 -15.17 9.43
CA LEU A 110 -2.55 -14.63 8.09
C LEU A 110 -2.39 -13.11 8.15
N GLY A 111 -1.62 -12.56 7.24
CA GLY A 111 -1.52 -11.12 7.08
C GLY A 111 -1.05 -10.74 5.68
N PHE A 112 -1.23 -9.48 5.32
CA PHE A 112 -0.75 -8.93 4.05
C PHE A 112 0.37 -7.92 4.32
N ARG A 113 1.63 -8.35 4.24
CA ARG A 113 2.81 -7.52 4.61
C ARG A 113 2.78 -6.99 6.05
N PHE A 114 2.22 -7.78 6.95
CA PHE A 114 1.89 -7.44 8.34
C PHE A 114 3.07 -7.00 9.24
N LYS A 115 4.32 -7.10 8.77
CA LYS A 115 5.48 -6.70 9.59
C LYS A 115 5.40 -5.23 10.01
N GLN A 116 4.90 -4.34 9.15
CA GLN A 116 4.81 -2.92 9.48
C GLN A 116 3.76 -2.67 10.56
N ASP A 117 2.61 -3.32 10.43
CA ASP A 117 1.49 -3.31 11.37
C ASP A 117 1.96 -3.79 12.74
N LEU A 118 2.71 -4.91 12.79
CA LEU A 118 3.29 -5.44 14.02
C LEU A 118 4.25 -4.45 14.70
N VAL A 119 5.07 -3.72 13.93
CA VAL A 119 5.96 -2.68 14.50
C VAL A 119 5.13 -1.58 15.18
N PHE A 120 4.06 -1.12 14.53
CA PHE A 120 3.23 -0.04 15.07
C PHE A 120 2.40 -0.53 16.26
N LEU A 121 1.86 -1.75 16.20
CA LEU A 121 1.18 -2.41 17.32
C LEU A 121 2.12 -2.57 18.52
N SER A 122 3.30 -3.17 18.32
CA SER A 122 4.27 -3.37 19.39
C SER A 122 4.66 -2.06 20.05
N HIS A 123 4.87 -1.00 19.26
CA HIS A 123 5.18 0.33 19.78
C HIS A 123 4.01 0.94 20.56
N THR A 124 2.78 0.79 20.05
CA THR A 124 1.55 1.29 20.69
C THR A 124 1.35 0.67 22.08
N PHE A 125 1.57 -0.64 22.21
CA PHE A 125 1.41 -1.37 23.48
C PHE A 125 2.56 -1.10 24.46
N SER A 126 3.82 -1.15 24.01
CA SER A 126 4.99 -0.88 24.88
C SER A 126 4.91 0.51 25.51
N THR A 127 4.70 1.56 24.70
CA THR A 127 4.57 2.94 25.20
C THR A 127 3.39 3.19 26.15
N GLN A 128 2.45 2.26 26.25
CA GLN A 128 1.29 2.34 27.13
C GLN A 128 1.36 1.31 28.27
N GLY A 129 2.57 0.88 28.65
CA GLY A 129 2.83 0.07 29.84
C GLY A 129 2.77 -1.45 29.61
N CYS A 130 2.59 -1.90 28.37
CA CYS A 130 2.62 -3.32 28.01
C CYS A 130 3.97 -3.71 27.41
N GLU A 131 5.03 -3.64 28.21
CA GLU A 131 6.40 -3.98 27.79
C GLU A 131 6.62 -5.51 27.70
N PRO A 132 7.32 -6.04 26.68
CA PRO A 132 8.08 -5.33 25.65
C PRO A 132 7.28 -4.98 24.37
N GLY A 133 5.95 -5.09 24.40
CA GLY A 133 5.10 -5.09 23.21
C GLY A 133 5.01 -6.48 22.57
N PHE A 134 5.00 -6.55 21.24
CA PHE A 134 4.92 -7.80 20.48
C PHE A 134 6.18 -7.97 19.63
N ASP A 135 6.95 -9.02 19.86
CA ASP A 135 8.21 -9.29 19.17
C ASP A 135 8.15 -10.53 18.27
N LEU A 136 7.15 -11.39 18.42
CA LEU A 136 6.97 -12.61 17.67
C LEU A 136 5.54 -12.78 17.16
N VAL A 137 5.40 -13.18 15.90
CA VAL A 137 4.18 -13.78 15.34
C VAL A 137 4.56 -15.06 14.62
N ALA A 138 4.12 -16.21 15.15
CA ALA A 138 4.44 -17.52 14.61
C ALA A 138 3.37 -18.56 15.00
N PRO A 139 2.95 -19.47 14.10
CA PRO A 139 3.27 -19.50 12.67
C PRO A 139 2.54 -18.39 11.89
N PHE A 140 3.21 -17.81 10.89
CA PHE A 140 2.68 -16.74 10.06
C PHE A 140 2.70 -17.12 8.57
N LEU A 141 1.64 -16.76 7.83
CA LEU A 141 1.58 -16.88 6.38
C LEU A 141 1.27 -15.51 5.75
N ASP A 142 2.20 -15.03 4.92
CA ASP A 142 1.97 -13.82 4.13
C ASP A 142 1.11 -14.16 2.90
N ILE A 143 -0.03 -13.49 2.76
CA ILE A 143 -0.92 -13.63 1.60
C ILE A 143 -0.19 -13.36 0.28
N THR A 144 0.84 -12.52 0.28
CA THR A 144 1.70 -12.28 -0.89
C THR A 144 2.35 -13.58 -1.39
N ASN A 145 2.84 -14.42 -0.47
CA ASN A 145 3.49 -15.69 -0.80
C ASN A 145 2.47 -16.70 -1.34
N ILE A 146 1.30 -16.79 -0.68
CA ILE A 146 0.18 -17.64 -1.11
C ILE A 146 -0.26 -17.27 -2.54
N TYR A 147 -0.46 -15.98 -2.82
CA TYR A 147 -0.84 -15.48 -4.15
C TYR A 147 0.19 -15.87 -5.22
N PHE A 148 1.48 -15.64 -4.96
CA PHE A 148 2.53 -16.00 -5.92
C PHE A 148 2.58 -17.51 -6.18
N ARG A 149 2.36 -18.34 -5.16
CA ARG A 149 2.26 -19.80 -5.33
C ARG A 149 1.11 -20.16 -6.25
N LEU A 150 -0.10 -19.69 -5.96
CA LEU A 150 -1.31 -19.95 -6.76
C LEU A 150 -1.13 -19.52 -8.23
N LYS A 151 -0.52 -18.35 -8.49
CA LYS A 151 -0.29 -17.86 -9.86
C LYS A 151 0.83 -18.58 -10.59
N SER A 152 1.92 -18.93 -9.90
CA SER A 152 3.06 -19.64 -10.50
C SER A 152 2.67 -21.00 -11.09
N GLN A 153 1.64 -21.63 -10.53
CA GLN A 153 1.17 -22.94 -10.98
C GLN A 153 0.14 -22.86 -12.13
N ASN A 154 -0.57 -21.74 -12.27
CA ASN A 154 -1.60 -21.55 -13.30
C ASN A 154 -1.06 -20.93 -14.60
N SER A 155 0.21 -20.54 -14.67
CA SER A 155 0.79 -19.81 -15.82
C SER A 155 2.09 -20.44 -16.31
N ALA A 156 2.11 -20.90 -17.57
CA ALA A 156 3.35 -21.26 -18.30
C ALA A 156 4.25 -20.04 -18.63
N LYS A 157 3.87 -18.83 -18.19
CA LYS A 157 4.65 -17.59 -18.27
C LYS A 157 5.06 -17.15 -16.87
N ARG A 158 6.36 -16.88 -16.69
CA ARG A 158 6.94 -16.26 -15.48
C ARG A 158 6.12 -15.01 -15.10
N CYS A 159 5.38 -15.08 -14.00
CA CYS A 159 4.69 -13.93 -13.41
C CYS A 159 5.76 -12.89 -13.02
N SER A 160 5.54 -11.60 -13.32
CA SER A 160 6.44 -10.56 -12.81
C SER A 160 6.36 -10.54 -11.29
N LYS A 161 7.51 -10.43 -10.60
CA LYS A 161 7.56 -10.27 -9.13
C LYS A 161 7.11 -8.87 -8.70
N ASP A 162 6.18 -8.25 -9.42
CA ASP A 162 5.65 -6.95 -9.05
C ASP A 162 4.74 -7.13 -7.85
N THR A 163 4.98 -6.31 -6.83
CA THR A 163 4.22 -6.31 -5.59
C THR A 163 2.77 -5.87 -5.85
N LYS A 164 1.82 -6.80 -5.80
CA LYS A 164 0.38 -6.51 -5.89
C LYS A 164 -0.14 -5.88 -4.59
N SER A 165 -1.31 -5.25 -4.63
CA SER A 165 -2.07 -4.83 -3.44
C SER A 165 -3.11 -5.88 -3.05
N LEU A 166 -3.54 -5.92 -1.79
CA LEU A 166 -4.58 -6.85 -1.31
C LEU A 166 -5.84 -6.77 -2.19
N ALA A 167 -6.35 -5.57 -2.48
CA ALA A 167 -7.47 -5.38 -3.40
C ALA A 167 -7.30 -6.08 -4.77
N THR A 168 -6.09 -6.05 -5.33
CA THR A 168 -5.80 -6.73 -6.60
C THR A 168 -5.73 -8.24 -6.44
N VAL A 169 -5.23 -8.72 -5.29
CA VAL A 169 -5.23 -10.15 -4.97
C VAL A 169 -6.66 -10.66 -4.82
N CYS A 170 -7.52 -9.95 -4.09
CA CYS A 170 -8.94 -10.26 -3.95
C CYS A 170 -9.68 -10.25 -5.30
N GLU A 171 -9.44 -9.24 -6.15
CA GLU A 171 -10.04 -9.18 -7.49
C GLU A 171 -9.59 -10.38 -8.34
N GLU A 172 -8.29 -10.70 -8.33
CA GLU A 172 -7.73 -11.74 -9.18
C GLU A 172 -7.97 -13.19 -8.70
N LEU A 173 -8.23 -13.40 -7.40
CA LEU A 173 -8.45 -14.73 -6.81
C LEU A 173 -9.91 -14.99 -6.44
N LEU A 174 -10.63 -13.98 -5.96
CA LEU A 174 -12.01 -14.11 -5.45
C LEU A 174 -13.04 -13.40 -6.35
N GLY A 175 -12.60 -12.57 -7.31
CA GLY A 175 -13.50 -11.75 -8.12
C GLY A 175 -14.13 -10.59 -7.35
N ILE A 176 -13.55 -10.20 -6.21
CA ILE A 176 -14.09 -9.17 -5.31
C ILE A 176 -13.29 -7.89 -5.45
N SER A 177 -13.99 -6.76 -5.61
CA SER A 177 -13.38 -5.43 -5.61
C SER A 177 -13.37 -4.85 -4.20
N LEU A 178 -12.18 -4.65 -3.62
CA LEU A 178 -12.02 -3.91 -2.37
C LEU A 178 -11.84 -2.42 -2.65
N SER A 179 -12.60 -1.59 -1.93
CA SER A 179 -12.40 -0.14 -1.93
C SER A 179 -11.02 0.20 -1.35
N LYS A 180 -10.44 1.32 -1.80
CA LYS A 180 -9.21 1.90 -1.22
C LYS A 180 -9.45 3.29 -0.62
N GLU A 181 -10.71 3.69 -0.54
CA GLU A 181 -11.08 5.07 -0.23
C GLU A 181 -10.83 5.43 1.24
N LEU A 182 -10.87 4.44 2.15
CA LEU A 182 -10.72 4.64 3.59
C LEU A 182 -9.32 4.33 4.13
N GLN A 183 -8.38 3.93 3.27
CA GLN A 183 -6.98 3.66 3.65
C GLN A 183 -6.31 4.87 4.32
N CYS A 184 -6.74 6.08 4.02
CA CYS A 184 -6.24 7.32 4.62
C CYS A 184 -7.29 8.05 5.47
N SER A 185 -8.29 7.32 5.97
CA SER A 185 -9.34 7.89 6.82
C SER A 185 -8.81 8.27 8.21
N ASP A 186 -9.59 9.07 8.95
CA ASP A 186 -9.28 9.33 10.35
C ASP A 186 -9.78 8.18 11.23
N TRP A 187 -8.94 7.16 11.39
CA TRP A 187 -9.21 5.97 12.21
C TRP A 187 -9.24 6.24 13.72
N SER A 188 -8.94 7.47 14.16
CA SER A 188 -9.12 7.90 15.55
C SER A 188 -10.53 8.42 15.84
N SER A 189 -11.35 8.66 14.81
CA SER A 189 -12.73 9.13 14.97
C SER A 189 -13.60 8.09 15.68
N ARG A 190 -14.43 8.53 16.63
CA ARG A 190 -15.42 7.70 17.31
C ARG A 190 -16.79 8.41 17.34
N PRO A 191 -17.90 7.69 17.10
CA PRO A 191 -17.96 6.29 16.65
C PRO A 191 -17.38 6.10 15.24
N LEU A 192 -16.94 4.88 14.92
CA LEU A 192 -16.56 4.54 13.53
C LEU A 192 -17.79 4.63 12.63
N SER A 193 -17.62 5.09 11.39
CA SER A 193 -18.71 5.06 10.40
C SER A 193 -18.97 3.62 9.93
N GLU A 194 -20.16 3.37 9.39
CA GLU A 194 -20.50 2.06 8.82
C GLU A 194 -19.52 1.66 7.70
N GLU A 195 -19.10 2.63 6.87
CA GLU A 195 -18.13 2.39 5.81
C GLU A 195 -16.75 2.02 6.38
N GLN A 196 -16.31 2.65 7.48
CA GLN A 196 -15.07 2.29 8.17
C GLN A 196 -15.15 0.88 8.76
N ILE A 197 -16.29 0.51 9.33
CA ILE A 197 -16.53 -0.83 9.90
C ILE A 197 -16.44 -1.89 8.79
N GLN A 198 -17.16 -1.70 7.69
CA GLN A 198 -17.15 -2.64 6.55
C GLN A 198 -15.77 -2.74 5.91
N TYR A 199 -15.06 -1.61 5.74
CA TYR A 199 -13.72 -1.59 5.18
C TYR A 199 -12.72 -2.35 6.05
N ALA A 200 -12.67 -2.02 7.35
CA ALA A 200 -11.75 -2.67 8.28
C ALA A 200 -12.02 -4.17 8.37
N ALA A 201 -13.30 -4.55 8.45
CA ALA A 201 -13.68 -5.96 8.50
C ALA A 201 -13.25 -6.73 7.22
N ALA A 202 -13.35 -6.10 6.05
CA ALA A 202 -12.94 -6.69 4.78
C ALA A 202 -11.44 -7.01 4.73
N ASP A 203 -10.58 -6.09 5.18
CA ASP A 203 -9.12 -6.24 5.06
C ASP A 203 -8.58 -7.43 5.88
N ALA A 204 -9.25 -7.81 6.99
CA ALA A 204 -8.93 -9.05 7.72
C ALA A 204 -9.68 -10.27 7.19
N PHE A 205 -10.98 -10.15 6.88
CA PHE A 205 -11.82 -11.28 6.48
C PHE A 205 -11.35 -11.94 5.19
N TYR A 206 -11.03 -11.15 4.17
CA TYR A 206 -10.66 -11.73 2.87
C TYR A 206 -9.31 -12.43 2.87
N LEU A 207 -8.49 -12.27 3.92
CA LEU A 207 -7.31 -13.10 4.13
C LEU A 207 -7.72 -14.57 4.35
N LEU A 208 -8.79 -14.81 5.12
CA LEU A 208 -9.35 -16.15 5.33
C LEU A 208 -9.90 -16.73 4.03
N GLU A 209 -10.63 -15.95 3.24
CA GLU A 209 -11.18 -16.41 1.95
C GLU A 209 -10.07 -16.76 0.95
N ILE A 210 -9.01 -15.96 0.87
CA ILE A 210 -7.84 -16.28 0.05
C ILE A 210 -7.17 -17.58 0.53
N PHE A 211 -7.07 -17.77 1.85
CA PHE A 211 -6.51 -19.00 2.41
C PHE A 211 -7.38 -20.22 2.12
N SER A 212 -8.71 -20.09 2.17
CA SER A 212 -9.64 -21.16 1.77
C SER A 212 -9.43 -21.58 0.31
N VAL A 213 -9.25 -20.62 -0.61
CA VAL A 213 -8.90 -20.92 -2.02
C VAL A 213 -7.55 -21.63 -2.12
N PHE A 214 -6.58 -21.25 -1.29
CA PHE A 214 -5.27 -21.88 -1.25
C PHE A 214 -5.35 -23.33 -0.76
N GLN A 215 -6.07 -23.59 0.32
CA GLN A 215 -6.30 -24.94 0.85
C GLN A 215 -6.98 -25.83 -0.20
N GLN A 216 -8.05 -25.36 -0.84
CA GLN A 216 -8.73 -26.10 -1.90
C GLN A 216 -7.79 -26.42 -3.07
N ASN A 217 -6.89 -25.50 -3.41
CA ASN A 217 -5.90 -25.73 -4.48
C ASN A 217 -4.92 -26.85 -4.13
N ILE A 218 -4.48 -26.94 -2.88
CA ILE A 218 -3.59 -28.01 -2.39
C ILE A 218 -4.31 -29.36 -2.40
N VAL A 219 -5.55 -29.41 -1.89
CA VAL A 219 -6.37 -30.63 -1.86
C VAL A 219 -6.61 -31.16 -3.27
N ASN A 220 -7.05 -30.30 -4.20
CA ASN A 220 -7.37 -30.69 -5.58
C ASN A 220 -6.16 -31.24 -6.35
N LYS A 221 -4.93 -30.93 -5.93
CA LYS A 221 -3.71 -31.39 -6.60
C LYS A 221 -3.16 -32.69 -6.03
N GLY A 222 -3.73 -33.24 -4.95
CA GLY A 222 -3.20 -34.43 -4.29
C GLY A 222 -1.77 -34.24 -3.75
N GLU A 223 -1.34 -32.98 -3.51
CA GLU A 223 -0.06 -32.67 -2.87
C GLU A 223 -0.09 -33.05 -1.37
N CYS A 224 -1.26 -33.42 -0.82
CA CYS A 224 -1.41 -34.16 0.43
C CYS A 224 -1.63 -35.66 0.12
N ALA A 225 -0.76 -36.52 0.66
CA ALA A 225 -0.73 -37.96 0.37
C ALA A 225 -2.11 -38.62 0.46
N ALA A 226 -2.46 -39.37 -0.59
CA ALA A 226 -3.73 -40.07 -0.72
C ALA A 226 -3.92 -41.18 0.32
N SER A 227 -5.02 -41.12 1.10
CA SER A 227 -5.96 -42.24 1.30
C SER A 227 -7.12 -41.89 2.26
N VAL A 228 -8.36 -41.95 1.74
CA VAL A 228 -9.62 -42.39 2.40
C VAL A 228 -10.21 -41.51 3.53
N SER A 229 -11.43 -41.01 3.27
CA SER A 229 -12.44 -40.41 4.18
C SER A 229 -12.01 -39.26 5.09
N VAL A 230 -12.67 -38.11 4.91
CA VAL A 230 -12.49 -36.86 5.68
C VAL A 230 -12.73 -37.13 7.18
N GLY A 231 -11.66 -37.35 7.92
CA GLY A 231 -11.62 -37.31 9.39
C GLY A 231 -10.69 -36.17 9.84
N ASP A 232 -10.84 -35.74 11.10
CA ASP A 232 -10.10 -34.61 11.70
C ASP A 232 -8.56 -34.71 11.56
N ASP A 233 -8.03 -35.93 11.44
CA ASP A 233 -6.60 -36.22 11.32
C ASP A 233 -5.99 -35.75 9.98
N ASP A 234 -6.75 -35.78 8.87
CA ASP A 234 -6.25 -35.36 7.55
C ASP A 234 -6.17 -33.84 7.41
N HIS A 235 -7.11 -33.11 8.02
CA HIS A 235 -7.06 -31.65 8.05
C HIS A 235 -5.83 -31.16 8.83
N CYS A 236 -5.55 -31.79 9.97
CA CYS A 236 -4.36 -31.48 10.77
C CYS A 236 -3.06 -31.72 9.99
N ARG A 237 -2.95 -32.84 9.26
CA ARG A 237 -1.79 -33.13 8.39
C ARG A 237 -1.63 -32.11 7.27
N MET A 238 -2.74 -31.72 6.61
CA MET A 238 -2.71 -30.68 5.58
C MET A 238 -2.21 -29.35 6.15
N MET A 239 -2.71 -28.93 7.31
CA MET A 239 -2.25 -27.70 7.96
C MET A 239 -0.76 -27.76 8.29
N GLN A 240 -0.28 -28.89 8.83
CA GLN A 240 1.15 -29.08 9.09
C GLN A 240 2.00 -29.04 7.82
N SER A 241 1.53 -29.64 6.71
CA SER A 241 2.21 -29.58 5.42
C SER A 241 2.30 -28.13 4.92
N ILE A 242 1.20 -27.37 4.99
CA ILE A 242 1.19 -25.95 4.61
C ILE A 242 2.19 -25.16 5.44
N LEU A 243 2.23 -25.38 6.76
CA LEU A 243 3.17 -24.70 7.64
C LEU A 243 4.62 -25.10 7.37
N THR A 244 4.88 -26.35 7.00
CA THR A 244 6.23 -26.82 6.67
C THR A 244 6.74 -26.16 5.38
N ASP A 245 5.89 -26.03 4.37
CA ASP A 245 6.28 -25.55 3.04
C ASP A 245 6.22 -24.03 2.90
N PHE A 246 5.29 -23.38 3.61
CA PHE A 246 4.96 -21.96 3.43
C PHE A 246 5.01 -21.15 4.73
N GLY A 247 5.05 -21.81 5.89
CA GLY A 247 5.10 -21.15 7.19
C GLY A 247 6.34 -20.28 7.35
N ASP A 248 6.13 -19.07 7.85
CA ASP A 248 7.19 -18.15 8.25
C ASP A 248 6.94 -17.71 9.70
N LYS A 249 7.83 -16.86 10.21
CA LYS A 249 7.64 -16.14 11.46
C LYS A 249 8.05 -14.69 11.30
N ILE A 250 7.27 -13.80 11.88
CA ILE A 250 7.68 -12.41 12.01
C ILE A 250 8.39 -12.27 13.35
N VAL A 251 9.65 -11.84 13.31
CA VAL A 251 10.44 -11.49 14.50
C VAL A 251 10.84 -10.03 14.40
N LEU A 252 10.37 -9.20 15.35
CA LEU A 252 10.83 -7.83 15.46
C LEU A 252 12.19 -7.79 16.15
N LYS A 253 13.13 -7.07 15.52
CA LYS A 253 14.46 -6.85 16.07
C LYS A 253 14.50 -5.48 16.75
N GLU A 254 15.48 -5.25 17.62
CA GLU A 254 15.74 -3.92 18.19
C GLU A 254 15.88 -2.82 17.12
N SER A 255 16.36 -3.17 15.92
CA SER A 255 16.42 -2.24 14.78
C SER A 255 15.06 -1.84 14.21
N ASP A 256 14.01 -2.63 14.44
CA ASP A 256 12.64 -2.36 14.00
C ASP A 256 11.90 -1.47 15.01
N LYS A 257 12.31 -1.49 16.29
CA LYS A 257 11.75 -0.67 17.39
C LYS A 257 12.18 0.80 17.37
N VAL A 258 13.19 1.12 16.57
CA VAL A 258 13.64 2.49 16.36
C VAL A 258 13.09 2.94 15.01
N PRO A 259 12.44 4.12 14.90
CA PRO A 259 12.11 4.66 13.60
C PRO A 259 13.39 4.74 12.79
N LYS A 260 13.33 4.37 11.51
CA LYS A 260 14.49 4.48 10.64
C LYS A 260 14.80 5.96 10.41
N ASN A 261 15.52 6.57 11.35
CA ASN A 261 16.29 7.78 11.10
C ASN A 261 17.32 7.40 10.05
N THR A 262 17.19 7.97 8.86
CA THR A 262 18.23 7.98 7.85
C THR A 262 19.43 8.76 8.39
N ASN A 263 20.25 8.15 9.25
CA ASN A 263 21.56 8.68 9.61
C ASN A 263 22.56 7.58 10.00
N LYS A 264 23.60 7.49 9.16
CA LYS A 264 24.97 7.05 9.45
C LYS A 264 25.15 5.74 10.23
N LYS A 265 25.27 4.64 9.49
CA LYS A 265 26.29 3.61 9.80
C LYS A 265 27.23 3.47 8.62
N VAL A 266 28.29 4.29 8.67
CA VAL A 266 29.57 4.00 8.02
C VAL A 266 30.03 2.67 8.59
N LYS A 267 29.79 1.58 7.85
CA LYS A 267 30.34 0.28 8.19
C LYS A 267 31.78 0.29 7.70
N GLN A 268 32.72 0.57 8.61
CA GLN A 268 34.14 0.27 8.40
C GLN A 268 34.26 -1.20 8.00
N ARG A 269 34.58 -1.45 6.73
CA ARG A 269 35.12 -2.73 6.30
C ARG A 269 36.64 -2.62 6.36
N LYS A 270 37.22 -3.38 7.28
CA LYS A 270 38.65 -3.64 7.35
C LYS A 270 39.13 -4.19 6.00
N SER A 271 40.26 -3.64 5.58
CA SER A 271 40.98 -3.92 4.36
C SER A 271 41.35 -5.40 4.23
N ILE A 272 40.98 -6.03 3.11
CA ILE A 272 41.71 -7.16 2.54
C ILE A 272 41.74 -6.94 1.01
N ASN A 273 42.96 -6.91 0.48
CA ASN A 273 43.38 -6.61 -0.89
C ASN A 273 42.57 -7.31 -1.99
N GLY A 274 42.36 -6.59 -3.11
CA GLY A 274 42.14 -7.24 -4.42
C GLY A 274 41.34 -6.42 -5.43
N ASN A 275 42.06 -5.69 -6.28
CA ASN A 275 41.71 -5.19 -7.62
C ASN A 275 40.88 -3.89 -7.78
N LYS A 276 41.59 -2.91 -8.35
CA LYS A 276 41.15 -1.59 -8.82
C LYS A 276 39.91 -1.65 -9.72
N LYS A 277 38.88 -0.90 -9.34
CA LYS A 277 37.95 -0.23 -10.26
C LYS A 277 37.74 1.19 -9.76
N GLU A 278 38.01 2.15 -10.61
CA GLU A 278 37.94 3.59 -10.34
C GLU A 278 36.55 3.96 -9.79
N ASN A 279 36.53 4.50 -8.57
CA ASN A 279 35.34 5.12 -7.99
C ASN A 279 35.21 6.52 -8.58
N VAL A 280 34.27 6.71 -9.52
CA VAL A 280 33.79 8.03 -9.88
C VAL A 280 32.96 8.54 -8.69
N GLU A 281 33.46 9.56 -7.98
CA GLU A 281 32.66 10.31 -7.00
C GLU A 281 31.51 11.00 -7.74
N VAL A 282 30.32 10.40 -7.67
CA VAL A 282 29.11 10.97 -8.27
C VAL A 282 28.67 12.17 -7.42
N CYS A 283 28.85 13.37 -7.94
CA CYS A 283 28.33 14.58 -7.30
C CYS A 283 26.80 14.48 -7.17
N THR A 284 26.29 14.53 -5.94
CA THR A 284 24.86 14.35 -5.62
C THR A 284 24.05 15.65 -5.64
N GLU A 285 24.68 16.76 -6.03
CA GLU A 285 24.03 18.05 -6.14
C GLU A 285 23.79 18.35 -7.62
N TRP A 286 22.64 18.97 -7.91
CA TRP A 286 22.34 19.41 -9.26
C TRP A 286 23.35 20.48 -9.67
N GLN A 287 24.13 20.20 -10.72
CA GLN A 287 25.10 21.13 -11.27
C GLN A 287 24.74 21.37 -12.73
N GLY A 288 24.70 22.64 -13.14
CA GLY A 288 24.44 23.06 -14.51
C GLY A 288 23.01 23.54 -14.80
N PRO A 289 22.82 24.25 -15.94
CA PRO A 289 21.50 24.72 -16.36
C PRO A 289 20.64 23.54 -16.81
N ALA A 290 19.37 23.53 -16.39
CA ALA A 290 18.42 22.54 -16.88
C ALA A 290 18.08 22.76 -18.36
N PRO A 291 17.68 21.73 -19.13
CA PRO A 291 17.41 21.83 -20.56
C PRO A 291 16.31 22.82 -20.96
N TRP A 292 15.44 23.18 -20.01
CA TRP A 292 14.38 24.16 -20.20
C TRP A 292 14.81 25.60 -19.90
N GLU A 293 16.00 25.83 -19.33
CA GLU A 293 16.50 27.17 -19.04
C GLU A 293 16.69 27.98 -20.33
N LEU A 294 16.27 29.25 -20.31
CA LEU A 294 16.43 30.16 -21.46
C LEU A 294 17.91 30.36 -21.82
N SER A 295 18.81 30.25 -20.82
CA SER A 295 20.27 30.37 -21.00
C SER A 295 20.87 29.31 -21.93
N VAL A 296 20.21 28.17 -22.12
CA VAL A 296 20.63 27.08 -23.01
C VAL A 296 19.67 26.86 -24.20
N GLY A 297 18.81 27.84 -24.50
CA GLY A 297 17.85 27.77 -25.60
C GLY A 297 16.64 26.86 -25.31
N GLY A 298 16.30 26.68 -24.04
CA GLY A 298 15.05 26.06 -23.59
C GLY A 298 13.84 26.98 -23.72
N ASP A 299 12.66 26.48 -23.36
CA ASP A 299 11.38 27.18 -23.46
C ASP A 299 10.92 27.83 -22.14
N GLY A 300 11.72 27.73 -21.08
CA GLY A 300 11.42 28.24 -19.75
C GLY A 300 10.49 27.35 -18.91
N PHE A 301 10.01 26.22 -19.45
CA PHE A 301 9.03 25.36 -18.76
C PHE A 301 9.66 24.06 -18.24
N PRO A 302 9.63 23.82 -16.92
CA PRO A 302 10.21 22.61 -16.32
C PRO A 302 9.58 21.32 -16.85
N LYS A 303 10.43 20.39 -17.30
CA LYS A 303 10.01 19.10 -17.87
C LYS A 303 10.82 17.94 -17.31
N PHE A 304 10.14 16.99 -16.67
CA PHE A 304 10.78 15.85 -16.04
C PHE A 304 10.42 14.54 -16.74
N LEU A 305 11.35 13.59 -16.75
CA LEU A 305 11.10 12.18 -17.04
C LEU A 305 11.32 11.43 -15.72
N CYS A 306 10.28 10.79 -15.19
CA CYS A 306 10.39 10.04 -13.95
C CYS A 306 10.57 8.55 -14.28
N ASP A 307 11.55 7.88 -13.66
CA ASP A 307 11.67 6.43 -13.79
C ASP A 307 10.49 5.66 -13.16
N VAL A 308 10.46 4.35 -13.38
CA VAL A 308 9.41 3.45 -12.86
C VAL A 308 9.36 3.43 -11.32
N MET A 309 10.47 3.70 -10.63
CA MET A 309 10.52 3.69 -9.16
C MET A 309 9.93 4.95 -8.54
N ILE A 310 9.84 6.05 -9.29
CA ILE A 310 9.27 7.32 -8.84
C ILE A 310 8.05 7.75 -9.66
N GLU A 311 7.27 6.80 -10.21
CA GLU A 311 6.00 7.11 -10.87
C GLU A 311 5.03 7.90 -9.98
N GLY A 312 5.08 7.66 -8.67
CA GLY A 312 4.30 8.42 -7.68
C GLY A 312 4.66 9.91 -7.67
N LEU A 313 5.95 10.23 -7.82
CA LEU A 313 6.43 11.62 -7.95
C LEU A 313 5.94 12.24 -9.25
N ALA A 314 5.96 11.51 -10.36
CA ALA A 314 5.44 11.98 -11.64
C ALA A 314 3.98 12.45 -11.52
N LYS A 315 3.14 11.69 -10.79
CA LYS A 315 1.75 12.07 -10.53
C LYS A 315 1.65 13.35 -9.70
N HIS A 316 2.46 13.49 -8.66
CA HIS A 316 2.50 14.68 -7.82
C HIS A 316 2.98 15.92 -8.59
N LEU A 317 3.99 15.79 -9.45
CA LEU A 317 4.46 16.87 -10.33
C LEU A 317 3.33 17.34 -11.27
N ARG A 318 2.57 16.40 -11.88
CA ARG A 318 1.41 16.74 -12.71
C ARG A 318 0.30 17.44 -11.92
N CYS A 319 0.05 17.02 -10.69
CA CYS A 319 -0.91 17.66 -9.80
C CYS A 319 -0.57 19.13 -9.54
N VAL A 320 0.72 19.49 -9.51
CA VAL A 320 1.16 20.89 -9.35
C VAL A 320 1.42 21.60 -10.69
N GLY A 321 0.91 21.04 -11.79
CA GLY A 321 1.00 21.64 -13.13
C GLY A 321 2.32 21.42 -13.87
N ILE A 322 3.26 20.70 -13.28
CA ILE A 322 4.57 20.45 -13.87
C ILE A 322 4.52 19.28 -14.86
N ASP A 323 5.19 19.46 -16.00
CA ASP A 323 5.26 18.46 -17.06
C ASP A 323 6.14 17.28 -16.62
N ALA A 324 5.52 16.13 -16.33
CA ALA A 324 6.24 14.92 -15.91
C ALA A 324 5.84 13.71 -16.75
N ALA A 325 6.73 13.22 -17.60
CA ALA A 325 6.55 12.01 -18.40
C ALA A 325 6.99 10.76 -17.63
N LEU A 326 6.47 9.61 -18.09
CA LEU A 326 6.95 8.29 -17.70
C LEU A 326 7.68 7.63 -18.89
N PRO A 327 8.44 6.55 -18.65
CA PRO A 327 9.14 5.85 -19.71
C PRO A 327 8.15 5.25 -20.72
N SER A 328 8.53 5.22 -22.00
CA SER A 328 7.66 4.65 -23.05
C SER A 328 7.44 3.14 -22.90
N SER A 329 8.33 2.44 -22.20
CA SER A 329 8.24 1.00 -21.94
C SER A 329 8.17 0.71 -20.43
N LYS A 330 7.56 -0.42 -20.06
CA LYS A 330 7.44 -0.84 -18.65
C LYS A 330 8.76 -1.31 -18.03
N LYS A 331 9.77 -1.61 -18.85
CA LYS A 331 11.11 -2.05 -18.43
C LYS A 331 12.15 -1.38 -19.33
N PRO A 332 12.34 -0.06 -19.18
CA PRO A 332 13.22 0.68 -20.06
C PRO A 332 14.67 0.37 -19.71
N GLU A 333 15.48 0.12 -20.73
CA GLU A 333 16.93 0.01 -20.55
C GLU A 333 17.50 1.40 -20.22
N PRO A 334 18.61 1.51 -19.46
CA PRO A 334 19.22 2.79 -19.09
C PRO A 334 19.43 3.77 -20.25
N ARG A 335 19.85 3.24 -21.41
CA ARG A 335 20.04 4.05 -22.63
C ARG A 335 18.73 4.58 -23.20
N GLU A 336 17.65 3.82 -23.09
CA GLU A 336 16.33 4.26 -23.58
C GLU A 336 15.81 5.44 -22.75
N LEU A 337 15.97 5.38 -21.43
CA LEU A 337 15.60 6.49 -20.53
C LEU A 337 16.39 7.76 -20.84
N LEU A 338 17.71 7.63 -21.03
CA LEU A 338 18.57 8.77 -21.35
C LEU A 338 18.25 9.35 -22.73
N ASN A 339 18.04 8.48 -23.73
CA ASN A 339 17.65 8.92 -25.07
C ASN A 339 16.29 9.63 -25.07
N GLN A 340 15.32 9.13 -24.30
CA GLN A 340 14.02 9.77 -24.15
C GLN A 340 14.16 11.14 -23.46
N ALA A 341 14.91 11.21 -22.35
CA ALA A 341 15.17 12.46 -21.65
C ALA A 341 15.86 13.49 -22.55
N TYR A 342 16.87 13.07 -23.33
CA TYR A 342 17.57 13.92 -24.28
C TYR A 342 16.65 14.41 -25.40
N LYS A 343 15.94 13.50 -26.08
CA LYS A 343 15.05 13.82 -27.21
C LYS A 343 13.91 14.74 -26.81
N GLU A 344 13.33 14.52 -25.63
CA GLU A 344 12.21 15.30 -25.12
C GLU A 344 12.66 16.54 -24.33
N LYS A 345 13.97 16.80 -24.23
CA LYS A 345 14.57 17.90 -23.44
C LYS A 345 14.08 17.92 -21.99
N ARG A 346 14.10 16.75 -21.35
CA ARG A 346 13.67 16.54 -19.95
C ARG A 346 14.85 16.31 -19.03
N VAL A 347 14.63 16.56 -17.74
CA VAL A 347 15.50 16.04 -16.68
C VAL A 347 14.97 14.70 -16.20
N LEU A 348 15.80 13.67 -16.28
CA LEU A 348 15.55 12.35 -15.74
C LEU A 348 15.69 12.37 -14.21
N LEU A 349 14.56 12.19 -13.54
CA LEU A 349 14.50 11.95 -12.11
C LEU A 349 14.56 10.43 -11.87
N THR A 350 15.48 10.00 -11.02
CA THR A 350 15.65 8.57 -10.71
C THR A 350 16.09 8.35 -9.28
N ARG A 351 15.77 7.18 -8.73
CA ARG A 351 16.37 6.70 -7.48
C ARG A 351 17.33 5.52 -7.70
N ASP A 352 17.50 5.06 -8.95
CA ASP A 352 18.41 3.98 -9.29
C ASP A 352 19.84 4.48 -9.31
N VAL A 353 20.65 3.95 -8.40
CA VAL A 353 22.08 4.26 -8.34
C VAL A 353 22.82 3.71 -9.58
N ASN A 354 22.29 2.68 -10.22
CA ASN A 354 22.89 2.11 -11.43
C ASN A 354 22.67 3.02 -12.65
N LEU A 355 21.57 3.77 -12.72
CA LEU A 355 21.33 4.75 -13.78
C LEU A 355 22.34 5.90 -13.73
N LEU A 356 22.80 6.27 -12.53
CA LEU A 356 23.78 7.34 -12.34
C LEU A 356 25.16 7.01 -12.92
N ARG A 357 25.47 5.72 -13.11
CA ARG A 357 26.72 5.32 -13.78
C ARG A 357 26.78 5.83 -15.22
N TYR A 358 25.64 6.15 -15.81
CA TYR A 358 25.52 6.64 -17.18
C TYR A 358 25.35 8.17 -17.26
N GLN A 359 25.49 8.89 -16.14
CA GLN A 359 25.33 10.36 -16.09
C GLN A 359 26.31 11.08 -17.03
N TYR A 360 27.50 10.51 -17.27
CA TYR A 360 28.48 11.04 -18.23
C TYR A 360 27.96 11.07 -19.69
N LEU A 361 26.89 10.34 -20.01
CA LEU A 361 26.25 10.34 -21.33
C LEU A 361 25.22 11.47 -21.49
N ALA A 362 24.82 12.13 -20.39
CA ALA A 362 23.78 13.15 -20.38
C ALA A 362 24.14 14.24 -19.36
N GLU A 363 25.03 15.15 -19.76
CA GLU A 363 25.43 16.30 -18.96
C GLU A 363 24.20 17.11 -18.53
N ASN A 364 24.06 17.36 -17.22
CA ASN A 364 23.02 18.22 -16.64
C ASN A 364 21.58 17.81 -17.00
N GLN A 365 21.32 16.49 -17.13
CA GLN A 365 19.97 15.96 -17.39
C GLN A 365 19.54 14.83 -16.47
N VAL A 366 20.36 14.40 -15.52
CA VAL A 366 20.02 13.32 -14.59
C VAL A 366 20.14 13.82 -13.16
N TYR A 367 19.06 13.65 -12.39
CA TYR A 367 19.03 13.99 -10.99
C TYR A 367 18.60 12.79 -10.14
N LYS A 368 19.39 12.50 -9.11
CA LYS A 368 19.07 11.46 -8.13
C LYS A 368 18.18 12.03 -7.04
N VAL A 369 16.95 11.59 -7.00
CA VAL A 369 16.03 11.93 -5.91
C VAL A 369 16.48 11.20 -4.62
N LYS A 370 16.68 11.96 -3.54
CA LYS A 370 17.21 11.46 -2.27
C LYS A 370 16.08 10.93 -1.38
N SER A 371 14.93 11.59 -1.41
CA SER A 371 13.79 11.34 -0.53
C SER A 371 13.07 10.03 -0.84
N LEU A 372 12.61 9.35 0.21
CA LEU A 372 11.84 8.10 0.11
C LEU A 372 10.33 8.34 -0.02
N LEU A 373 9.82 9.39 0.65
CA LEU A 373 8.39 9.69 0.73
C LEU A 373 7.96 10.59 -0.42
N LYS A 374 6.80 10.31 -1.02
CA LYS A 374 6.33 10.98 -2.24
C LYS A 374 6.13 12.50 -2.10
N ASN A 375 5.74 12.97 -0.92
CA ASN A 375 5.58 14.41 -0.67
C ASN A 375 6.96 15.08 -0.55
N ASP A 376 7.87 14.48 0.20
CA ASP A 376 9.24 14.98 0.37
C ASP A 376 10.01 14.96 -0.95
N GLN A 377 9.78 13.96 -1.81
CA GLN A 377 10.31 13.93 -3.17
C GLN A 377 9.84 15.13 -4.00
N LEU A 378 8.59 15.56 -3.85
CA LEU A 378 8.06 16.73 -4.55
C LEU A 378 8.73 18.01 -4.03
N VAL A 379 8.79 18.18 -2.70
CA VAL A 379 9.44 19.33 -2.07
C VAL A 379 10.91 19.40 -2.47
N GLU A 380 11.63 18.28 -2.43
CA GLU A 380 13.02 18.19 -2.86
C GLU A 380 13.21 18.67 -4.31
N VAL A 381 12.35 18.25 -5.24
CA VAL A 381 12.44 18.67 -6.65
C VAL A 381 12.09 20.16 -6.80
N ILE A 382 11.07 20.65 -6.09
CA ILE A 382 10.71 22.07 -6.10
C ILE A 382 11.89 22.93 -5.61
N GLU A 383 12.51 22.56 -4.50
CA GLU A 383 13.64 23.30 -3.92
C GLU A 383 14.90 23.18 -4.77
N THR A 384 15.21 21.99 -5.30
CA THR A 384 16.42 21.74 -6.10
C THR A 384 16.39 22.52 -7.41
N PHE A 385 15.25 22.51 -8.12
CA PHE A 385 15.10 23.17 -9.41
C PHE A 385 14.48 24.58 -9.29
N LYS A 386 14.26 25.07 -8.06
CA LYS A 386 13.67 26.39 -7.75
C LYS A 386 12.37 26.63 -8.51
N LEU A 387 11.49 25.63 -8.51
CA LEU A 387 10.23 25.67 -9.26
C LEU A 387 9.25 26.66 -8.61
N SER A 388 8.70 27.58 -9.40
CA SER A 388 7.58 28.42 -8.98
C SER A 388 6.27 27.67 -9.23
N ILE A 389 5.59 27.27 -8.16
CA ILE A 389 4.25 26.68 -8.22
C ILE A 389 3.24 27.78 -7.92
N SER A 390 2.18 27.86 -8.72
CA SER A 390 1.07 28.78 -8.51
C SER A 390 -0.24 28.01 -8.44
N GLU A 391 -1.23 28.59 -7.76
CA GLU A 391 -2.51 27.94 -7.51
C GLU A 391 -3.28 27.66 -8.82
N ASP A 392 -3.19 28.56 -9.80
CA ASP A 392 -3.81 28.43 -11.12
C ASP A 392 -3.25 27.25 -11.94
N GLN A 393 -2.05 26.76 -11.59
CA GLN A 393 -1.43 25.61 -12.24
C GLN A 393 -1.80 24.29 -11.57
N LEU A 394 -2.41 24.31 -10.38
CA LEU A 394 -2.85 23.09 -9.71
C LEU A 394 -3.89 22.36 -10.55
N MET A 395 -3.73 21.05 -10.65
CA MET A 395 -4.62 20.17 -11.41
C MET A 395 -4.79 20.57 -12.89
N SER A 396 -3.86 21.34 -13.46
CA SER A 396 -3.90 21.77 -14.87
C SER A 396 -3.48 20.66 -15.85
N ARG A 397 -2.94 19.54 -15.34
CA ARG A 397 -2.48 18.39 -16.13
C ARG A 397 -3.13 17.09 -15.72
N CYS A 398 -3.33 16.22 -16.70
CA CYS A 398 -3.85 14.88 -16.48
C CYS A 398 -2.87 14.02 -15.66
N THR A 399 -3.28 13.63 -14.46
CA THR A 399 -2.44 12.81 -13.56
C THR A 399 -2.12 11.43 -14.15
N LYS A 400 -2.95 10.91 -15.04
CA LYS A 400 -2.76 9.63 -15.75
C LYS A 400 -1.69 9.71 -16.84
N CYS A 401 -1.79 10.67 -17.76
CA CYS A 401 -0.99 10.69 -18.99
C CYS A 401 -0.17 11.96 -19.24
N ASN A 402 -0.19 12.94 -18.33
CA ASN A 402 0.47 14.25 -18.48
C ASN A 402 -0.14 15.19 -19.55
N GLY A 403 -1.18 14.76 -20.28
CA GLY A 403 -1.87 15.56 -21.29
C GLY A 403 -2.66 16.74 -20.71
N SER A 404 -3.01 17.69 -21.57
CA SER A 404 -3.85 18.85 -21.24
C SER A 404 -5.34 18.50 -21.19
N PHE A 405 -6.11 19.40 -20.57
CA PHE A 405 -7.56 19.35 -20.55
C PHE A 405 -8.18 20.20 -21.66
N ILE A 406 -9.44 19.92 -21.99
CA ILE A 406 -10.25 20.82 -22.83
C ILE A 406 -10.41 22.15 -22.08
N GLN A 407 -10.22 23.27 -22.80
CA GLN A 407 -10.21 24.62 -22.20
C GLN A 407 -11.55 25.05 -21.62
N LYS A 408 -12.66 24.42 -22.03
CA LYS A 408 -14.00 24.67 -21.50
C LYS A 408 -14.45 23.46 -20.66
N PRO A 409 -14.96 23.66 -19.44
CA PRO A 409 -15.57 22.58 -18.68
C PRO A 409 -16.78 22.01 -19.43
N LEU A 410 -16.93 20.70 -19.39
CA LEU A 410 -18.05 19.97 -19.97
C LEU A 410 -19.30 20.14 -19.12
N THR A 411 -20.48 20.18 -19.74
CA THR A 411 -21.73 20.07 -19.00
C THR A 411 -21.92 18.64 -18.47
N ILE A 412 -22.87 18.45 -17.56
CA ILE A 412 -23.20 17.13 -17.00
C ILE A 412 -23.59 16.16 -18.13
N GLU A 413 -24.38 16.62 -19.10
CA GLU A 413 -24.83 15.79 -20.23
C GLU A 413 -23.65 15.38 -21.11
N GLU A 414 -22.75 16.31 -21.43
CA GLU A 414 -21.55 16.04 -22.21
C GLU A 414 -20.58 15.10 -21.47
N ALA A 415 -20.46 15.25 -20.15
CA ALA A 415 -19.66 14.37 -19.31
C ALA A 415 -20.24 12.95 -19.25
N VAL A 416 -21.57 12.82 -19.11
CA VAL A 416 -22.26 11.51 -19.16
C VAL A 416 -22.01 10.84 -20.50
N GLU A 417 -22.17 11.56 -21.61
CA GLU A 417 -21.92 11.02 -22.94
C GLU A 417 -20.45 10.60 -23.10
N ALA A 418 -19.51 11.43 -22.67
CA ALA A 418 -18.08 11.14 -22.72
C ALA A 418 -17.66 9.97 -21.81
N SER A 419 -18.46 9.65 -20.79
CA SER A 419 -18.19 8.58 -19.82
C SER A 419 -18.68 7.20 -20.27
N LYS A 420 -19.64 7.15 -21.20
CA LYS A 420 -20.26 5.89 -21.67
C LYS A 420 -19.22 4.87 -22.11
N GLY A 421 -19.22 3.71 -21.44
CA GLY A 421 -18.32 2.59 -21.74
C GLY A 421 -16.86 2.77 -21.29
N PHE A 422 -16.52 3.87 -20.62
CA PHE A 422 -15.14 4.19 -20.22
C PHE A 422 -14.99 4.49 -18.73
N GLN A 423 -15.97 5.13 -18.09
CA GLN A 423 -15.95 5.49 -16.68
C GLN A 423 -17.38 5.62 -16.15
N VAL A 424 -17.63 5.19 -14.92
CA VAL A 424 -18.93 5.40 -14.26
C VAL A 424 -18.89 6.71 -13.49
N ILE A 425 -19.80 7.64 -13.80
CA ILE A 425 -20.02 8.86 -13.01
C ILE A 425 -21.05 8.52 -11.91
N PRO A 426 -20.70 8.63 -10.62
CA PRO A 426 -21.64 8.39 -9.53
C PRO A 426 -22.90 9.26 -9.64
N SER A 427 -24.07 8.65 -9.41
CA SER A 427 -25.36 9.34 -9.57
C SER A 427 -25.55 10.55 -8.65
N CYS A 428 -24.92 10.52 -7.48
CA CYS A 428 -24.91 11.63 -6.51
C CYS A 428 -24.19 12.90 -6.99
N LEU A 429 -23.54 12.86 -8.15
CA LEU A 429 -22.90 14.02 -8.77
C LEU A 429 -23.82 14.77 -9.74
N PHE A 430 -24.94 14.17 -10.17
CA PHE A 430 -25.87 14.78 -11.13
C PHE A 430 -26.68 15.94 -10.53
N ASP A 431 -26.86 15.97 -9.21
CA ASP A 431 -27.60 17.03 -8.51
C ASP A 431 -26.72 18.23 -8.09
N LYS A 432 -25.45 18.25 -8.51
CA LYS A 432 -24.47 19.27 -8.13
C LYS A 432 -23.99 20.03 -9.37
N ASN A 433 -23.93 21.35 -9.29
CA ASN A 433 -23.29 22.20 -10.30
C ASN A 433 -21.77 22.00 -10.26
N LEU A 434 -21.29 20.89 -10.82
CA LEU A 434 -19.87 20.54 -10.90
C LEU A 434 -19.34 20.80 -12.30
N GLU A 435 -18.10 21.27 -12.35
CA GLU A 435 -17.35 21.36 -13.59
C GLU A 435 -16.65 20.03 -13.88
N PHE A 436 -16.68 19.62 -15.15
CA PHE A 436 -16.07 18.39 -15.63
C PHE A 436 -14.97 18.72 -16.65
N TRP A 437 -13.84 18.01 -16.57
CA TRP A 437 -12.74 18.14 -17.52
C TRP A 437 -12.38 16.79 -18.12
N LYS A 438 -12.19 16.77 -19.44
CA LYS A 438 -11.73 15.60 -20.17
C LYS A 438 -10.32 15.82 -20.66
N CYS A 439 -9.45 14.84 -20.41
CA CYS A 439 -8.11 14.85 -20.99
C CYS A 439 -8.18 14.65 -22.51
N THR A 440 -7.47 15.48 -23.26
CA THR A 440 -7.43 15.41 -24.73
C THR A 440 -6.70 14.18 -25.26
N THR A 441 -5.77 13.62 -24.48
CA THR A 441 -4.93 12.49 -24.89
C THR A 441 -5.50 11.13 -24.50
N CYS A 442 -5.84 10.95 -23.22
CA CYS A 442 -6.29 9.63 -22.70
C CYS A 442 -7.78 9.57 -22.41
N HIS A 443 -8.51 10.66 -22.68
CA HIS A 443 -9.97 10.78 -22.49
C HIS A 443 -10.48 10.55 -21.06
N GLN A 444 -9.57 10.49 -20.08
CA GLN A 444 -9.92 10.43 -18.66
C GLN A 444 -10.74 11.65 -18.26
N LEU A 445 -11.86 11.40 -17.58
CA LEU A 445 -12.72 12.44 -17.01
C LEU A 445 -12.32 12.73 -15.56
N TYR A 446 -12.36 14.02 -15.22
CA TYR A 446 -12.13 14.60 -13.90
C TYR A 446 -13.27 15.57 -13.60
N TRP A 447 -13.55 15.82 -12.32
CA TRP A 447 -14.58 16.77 -11.90
C TRP A 447 -14.22 17.37 -10.55
N GLU A 448 -14.80 18.53 -10.24
CA GLU A 448 -14.52 19.29 -9.01
C GLU A 448 -15.23 18.71 -7.77
N GLY A 449 -15.02 17.43 -7.50
CA GLY A 449 -15.57 16.74 -6.33
C GLY A 449 -14.75 16.97 -5.05
N THR A 450 -15.15 16.28 -3.97
CA THR A 450 -14.40 16.26 -2.70
C THR A 450 -12.95 15.82 -2.87
N GLN A 451 -12.69 14.85 -3.75
CA GLN A 451 -11.34 14.38 -4.07
C GLN A 451 -10.47 15.47 -4.73
N TYR A 452 -11.06 16.30 -5.60
CA TYR A 452 -10.36 17.43 -6.21
C TYR A 452 -9.97 18.44 -5.13
N ARG A 453 -10.91 18.85 -4.27
CA ARG A 453 -10.65 19.81 -3.19
C ARG A 453 -9.59 19.30 -2.22
N HIS A 454 -9.71 18.05 -1.78
CA HIS A 454 -8.67 17.42 -0.93
C HIS A 454 -7.30 17.39 -1.62
N ALA A 455 -7.25 17.18 -2.93
CA ALA A 455 -5.99 17.22 -3.67
C ALA A 455 -5.43 18.64 -3.74
N VAL A 456 -6.24 19.64 -4.06
CA VAL A 456 -5.85 21.06 -4.06
C VAL A 456 -5.32 21.46 -2.68
N ASP A 457 -6.10 21.26 -1.61
CA ASP A 457 -5.71 21.58 -0.23
C ASP A 457 -4.39 20.91 0.16
N LYS A 458 -4.23 19.64 -0.22
CA LYS A 458 -3.00 18.88 0.00
C LYS A 458 -1.80 19.55 -0.68
N PHE A 459 -1.91 19.92 -1.95
CA PHE A 459 -0.78 20.48 -2.71
C PHE A 459 -0.52 21.95 -2.40
N VAL A 460 -1.55 22.74 -2.05
CA VAL A 460 -1.40 24.07 -1.45
C VAL A 460 -0.56 23.98 -0.18
N SER A 461 -0.92 23.06 0.72
CA SER A 461 -0.19 22.84 1.98
C SER A 461 1.25 22.34 1.76
N ILE A 462 1.46 21.37 0.87
CA ILE A 462 2.80 20.82 0.60
C ILE A 462 3.71 21.86 -0.06
N CYS A 463 3.18 22.62 -1.03
CA CYS A 463 3.94 23.63 -1.77
C CYS A 463 4.08 24.95 -0.99
N LYS A 464 3.43 25.07 0.17
CA LYS A 464 3.40 26.28 1.00
C LYS A 464 2.97 27.51 0.19
N LEU A 465 1.98 27.34 -0.70
CA LEU A 465 1.40 28.46 -1.43
C LEU A 465 0.71 29.36 -0.39
N LYS A 466 1.04 30.66 -0.43
CA LYS A 466 0.33 31.65 0.39
C LYS A 466 -0.90 32.10 -0.38
N ASP A 467 -2.01 32.28 0.34
CA ASP A 467 -3.18 33.00 -0.15
C ASP A 467 -2.83 34.42 -0.63
#